data_AF-A0A357XW70-F1
#
_entry.id   AF-A0A357XW70-F1
#
_cell.length_a   1.000
_cell.length_b   1.000
_cell.length_c   1.000
_cell.angle_alpha   90.00
_cell.angle_beta   90.00
_cell.angle_gamma   90.00
#
_symmetry.space_group_name_H-M   'P 1'
#
loop_
_entity.id
_entity.type
_entity.pdbx_description
1 polymer ?
#
loop_
_entity_poly.entity_id
_entity_poly.type
_entity_poly.pdbx_seq_one_letter_code
_entity_poly.pdbx_strand_id
1 'polypeptide(L)'
;MEPKTGYVYVLINPSFKEDWVKVGKSARFPDIRSKELDNTAVPLPYEVYATLKTAKFNEAERLFHKNVGKLNSGLRIRKNREFFNIKPEDAADIL
;
A
#
# COMPACT_ATOMS: atom_id res chain seq x y z
N MET A 1 -2.09 -26.33 -10.94
CA MET A 1 -2.67 -24.98 -10.79
C MET A 1 -1.51 -24.04 -10.53
N GLU A 2 -1.21 -23.13 -11.46
CA GLU A 2 -0.18 -22.11 -11.22
C GLU A 2 -0.56 -21.29 -9.98
N PRO A 3 0.40 -20.99 -9.08
CA PRO A 3 0.12 -20.13 -7.95
C PRO A 3 -0.27 -18.76 -8.50
N LYS A 4 -1.53 -18.36 -8.30
CA LYS A 4 -2.03 -17.04 -8.70
C LYS A 4 -1.16 -15.99 -8.04
N THR A 5 -0.26 -15.39 -8.83
CA THR A 5 0.63 -14.34 -8.37
C THR A 5 -0.20 -13.08 -8.16
N GLY A 6 -0.08 -12.46 -6.99
CA GLY A 6 -0.71 -11.19 -6.71
C GLY A 6 0.32 -10.08 -6.62
N TYR A 7 -0.19 -8.90 -6.27
CA TYR A 7 0.54 -7.65 -6.23
C TYR A 7 0.28 -6.98 -4.89
N VAL A 8 1.33 -6.52 -4.23
CA VAL A 8 1.26 -5.54 -3.15
C VAL A 8 1.82 -4.25 -3.70
N TYR A 9 1.20 -3.12 -3.39
CA TYR A 9 1.60 -1.83 -3.94
C TYR A 9 1.55 -0.74 -2.88
N VAL A 10 2.48 0.20 -3.01
CA VAL A 10 2.55 1.44 -2.23
C VAL A 10 2.00 2.55 -3.11
N LEU A 11 0.97 3.21 -2.61
CA LEU A 11 0.35 4.38 -3.22
C LEU A 11 0.75 5.62 -2.44
N ILE A 12 1.18 6.64 -3.17
CA ILE A 12 1.36 8.00 -2.66
C ILE A 12 0.29 8.90 -3.26
N ASN A 13 0.01 10.02 -2.62
CA ASN A 13 -0.83 11.04 -3.21
C ASN A 13 -0.26 12.41 -2.80
N PRO A 14 0.07 13.29 -3.76
CA PRO A 14 0.63 14.61 -3.48
C PRO A 14 -0.31 15.52 -2.68
N SER A 15 -1.60 15.18 -2.55
CA SER A 15 -2.53 15.88 -1.63
C SER A 15 -2.31 15.55 -0.16
N PHE A 16 -1.60 14.46 0.16
CA PHE A 16 -1.25 14.13 1.53
C PHE A 16 0.12 14.72 1.90
N LYS A 17 0.48 14.62 3.19
CA LYS A 17 1.85 14.91 3.62
C LYS A 17 2.82 13.94 2.92
N GLU A 18 4.03 14.40 2.67
CA GLU A 18 5.09 13.66 1.96
C GLU A 18 5.39 12.29 2.61
N ASP A 19 5.20 12.19 3.91
CA ASP A 19 5.40 10.95 4.68
C ASP A 19 4.16 10.05 4.71
N TRP A 20 3.10 10.29 3.94
CA TRP A 20 1.87 9.49 4.00
C TRP A 20 1.76 8.55 2.80
N VAL A 21 1.77 7.26 3.09
CA VAL A 21 1.61 6.20 2.09
C VAL A 21 0.39 5.35 2.39
N LYS A 22 -0.23 4.83 1.34
CA LYS A 22 -1.26 3.79 1.42
C LYS A 22 -0.70 2.50 0.86
N VAL A 23 -0.73 1.43 1.65
CA VAL A 23 -0.34 0.11 1.16
C VAL A 23 -1.58 -0.69 0.83
N GLY A 24 -1.60 -1.34 -0.33
CA GLY A 24 -2.72 -2.14 -0.78
C GLY A 24 -2.26 -3.42 -1.44
N LYS A 25 -3.19 -4.36 -1.62
CA LYS A 25 -2.93 -5.61 -2.32
C LYS A 25 -4.03 -5.97 -3.31
N SER A 26 -3.68 -6.74 -4.32
CA SER A 26 -4.61 -7.28 -5.30
C SER A 26 -4.13 -8.63 -5.84
N ALA A 27 -5.07 -9.55 -6.04
CA ALA A 27 -4.82 -10.81 -6.76
C ALA A 27 -4.86 -10.64 -8.29
N ARG A 28 -5.38 -9.50 -8.78
CA ARG A 28 -5.49 -9.13 -10.20
C ARG A 28 -4.58 -7.95 -10.50
N PHE A 29 -4.15 -7.81 -11.74
CA PHE A 29 -3.23 -6.76 -12.17
C PHE A 29 -3.71 -5.36 -11.70
N PRO A 30 -2.82 -4.52 -11.13
CA PRO A 30 -3.19 -3.27 -10.44
C PRO A 30 -3.88 -2.20 -11.31
N ASP A 31 -3.88 -2.37 -12.64
CA ASP A 31 -4.52 -1.48 -13.61
C ASP A 31 -6.03 -1.25 -13.32
N ILE A 32 -6.71 -2.29 -12.81
CA ILE A 32 -8.16 -2.25 -12.56
C ILE A 32 -8.51 -1.45 -11.30
N ARG A 33 -7.59 -1.35 -10.32
CA ARG A 33 -7.89 -0.66 -9.05
C ARG A 33 -7.48 0.81 -9.02
N SER A 34 -6.58 1.24 -9.91
CA SER A 34 -6.26 2.67 -10.06
C SER A 34 -7.50 3.48 -10.44
N LYS A 35 -8.42 2.89 -11.23
CA LYS A 35 -9.72 3.48 -11.58
C LYS A 35 -10.76 3.47 -10.46
N GLU A 36 -10.71 2.50 -9.54
CA GLU A 36 -11.63 2.49 -8.38
C GLU A 36 -11.24 3.48 -7.28
N LEU A 37 -9.99 3.94 -7.24
CA LEU A 37 -9.58 5.04 -6.36
C LEU A 37 -9.99 6.43 -6.88
N ASP A 38 -10.49 6.56 -8.10
CA ASP A 38 -11.00 7.83 -8.65
C ASP A 38 -12.28 8.30 -7.93
N ASN A 39 -12.93 7.40 -7.19
CA ASN A 39 -14.09 7.69 -6.33
C ASN A 39 -13.67 8.05 -4.88
N THR A 40 -12.51 8.66 -4.71
CA THR A 40 -12.02 9.09 -3.37
C THR A 40 -12.12 10.60 -3.24
N ALA A 41 -12.54 11.06 -2.05
CA ALA A 41 -12.75 12.47 -1.71
C ALA A 41 -11.44 13.29 -1.58
N VAL A 42 -10.41 12.97 -2.38
CA VAL A 42 -9.11 13.65 -2.40
C VAL A 42 -8.90 14.34 -3.75
N PRO A 43 -8.27 15.53 -3.78
CA PRO A 43 -8.24 16.37 -4.98
C PRO A 43 -7.25 15.90 -6.06
N LEU A 44 -6.28 15.05 -5.74
CA LEU A 44 -5.31 14.50 -6.71
C LEU A 44 -5.41 12.98 -6.78
N PRO A 45 -5.07 12.36 -7.93
CA PRO A 45 -5.06 10.91 -8.07
C PRO A 45 -3.95 10.28 -7.21
N TYR A 46 -4.09 9.00 -6.91
CA TYR A 46 -3.02 8.22 -6.28
C TYR A 46 -2.02 7.77 -7.34
N GLU A 47 -0.73 7.84 -6.99
CA GLU A 47 0.37 7.34 -7.81
C GLU A 47 0.96 6.08 -7.17
N VAL A 48 1.32 5.10 -8.00
CA VAL A 48 2.00 3.88 -7.55
C VAL A 48 3.48 4.17 -7.42
N TYR A 49 3.98 4.20 -6.18
CA TYR A 49 5.40 4.37 -5.93
C TYR A 49 6.18 3.07 -6.09
N ALA A 50 5.67 1.97 -5.52
CA ALA A 50 6.31 0.65 -5.58
C ALA A 50 5.27 -0.47 -5.77
N THR A 51 5.68 -1.55 -6.43
CA THR A 51 4.87 -2.76 -6.62
C THR A 51 5.71 -4.01 -6.41
N LEU A 52 5.22 -4.91 -5.57
CA LEU A 52 5.79 -6.21 -5.31
C LEU A 52 4.88 -7.30 -5.89
N LYS A 53 5.39 -8.06 -6.86
CA LYS A 53 4.70 -9.22 -7.42
C LYS A 53 5.11 -10.47 -6.65
N THR A 54 4.16 -11.12 -5.98
CA THR A 54 4.43 -12.33 -5.20
C THR A 54 3.22 -13.27 -5.14
N ALA A 55 3.48 -14.57 -5.13
CA ALA A 55 2.46 -15.60 -4.93
C ALA A 55 1.83 -15.51 -3.52
N LYS A 56 2.56 -14.93 -2.57
CA LYS A 56 2.15 -14.79 -1.16
C LYS A 56 1.76 -13.35 -0.80
N PHE A 57 1.16 -12.61 -1.73
CA PHE A 57 0.80 -11.20 -1.54
C PHE A 57 -0.09 -10.94 -0.31
N ASN A 58 -0.93 -11.91 0.07
CA ASN A 58 -1.72 -11.85 1.30
C ASN A 58 -0.86 -11.91 2.56
N GLU A 59 0.19 -12.73 2.57
CA GLU A 59 1.11 -12.83 3.70
C GLU A 59 2.04 -11.62 3.74
N ALA A 60 2.54 -11.17 2.59
CA ALA A 60 3.42 -10.02 2.46
C ALA A 60 2.76 -8.73 3.02
N GLU A 61 1.53 -8.41 2.61
CA GLU A 61 0.80 -7.25 3.15
C GLU A 61 0.52 -7.38 4.65
N ARG A 62 0.14 -8.58 5.11
CA ARG A 62 -0.10 -8.81 6.55
C ARG A 62 1.19 -8.64 7.36
N LEU A 63 2.32 -9.12 6.84
CA LEU A 63 3.64 -8.94 7.46
C LEU A 63 4.02 -7.48 7.45
N PHE A 64 3.84 -6.77 6.34
CA PHE A 64 4.06 -5.33 6.25
C PHE A 64 3.26 -4.58 7.31
N HIS A 65 1.94 -4.78 7.37
CA HIS A 65 1.08 -4.12 8.36
C HIS A 65 1.47 -4.46 9.81
N LYS A 66 1.93 -5.69 10.06
CA LYS A 66 2.41 -6.12 11.38
C LYS A 66 3.77 -5.49 11.71
N ASN A 67 4.68 -5.41 10.75
CA ASN A 67 6.02 -4.85 10.92
C ASN A 67 5.94 -3.34 11.13
N VAL A 68 5.23 -2.61 10.27
CA VAL A 68 5.02 -1.15 10.44
C VAL A 68 4.28 -0.84 11.74
N GLY A 69 3.25 -1.63 12.07
CA GLY A 69 2.54 -1.48 13.35
C GLY A 69 3.39 -1.78 14.59
N LYS A 70 4.36 -2.70 14.49
CA LYS A 70 5.32 -3.02 15.55
C LYS A 70 6.45 -2.00 15.67
N LEU A 71 7.01 -1.56 14.54
CA LEU A 71 8.13 -0.62 14.47
C LEU A 71 7.72 0.73 15.03
N ASN A 72 6.51 1.20 14.72
CA ASN A 72 5.96 2.40 15.35
C ASN A 72 4.43 2.40 15.31
N SER A 73 3.80 2.11 16.44
CA SER A 73 2.34 2.23 16.60
C SER A 73 1.80 3.66 16.39
N GLY A 74 2.67 4.68 16.38
CA GLY A 74 2.33 6.07 16.06
C GLY A 74 2.29 6.40 14.56
N LEU A 75 2.91 5.58 13.68
CA LEU A 75 2.89 5.84 12.23
C LEU A 75 1.58 5.37 11.59
N ARG A 76 0.84 4.46 12.22
CA ARG A 76 -0.45 4.01 11.68
C ARG A 76 -1.54 5.04 12.01
N ILE A 77 -1.91 5.85 11.00
CA ILE A 77 -2.84 6.97 11.14
C ILE A 77 -4.20 6.52 11.70
N ARG A 78 -4.69 5.34 11.30
CA ARG A 78 -5.84 4.66 11.94
C ARG A 78 -5.66 3.14 11.92
N LYS A 79 -5.96 2.48 13.05
CA LYS A 79 -5.93 1.00 13.18
C LYS A 79 -6.80 0.26 12.15
N ASN A 80 -7.84 0.91 11.65
CA ASN A 80 -8.78 0.33 10.68
C ASN A 80 -8.55 0.78 9.23
N ARG A 81 -7.44 1.49 8.96
CA ARG A 81 -7.09 1.91 7.60
C ARG A 81 -5.67 1.45 7.25
N GLU A 82 -5.44 1.36 5.95
CA GLU A 82 -4.18 0.96 5.33
C GLU A 82 -3.30 2.19 5.01
N PHE A 83 -3.37 3.23 5.84
CA PHE A 83 -2.55 4.44 5.69
C PHE A 83 -1.50 4.50 6.80
N PHE A 84 -0.27 4.80 6.38
CA PHE A 84 0.92 4.82 7.22
C PHE A 84 1.65 6.15 7.00
N ASN A 85 2.13 6.72 8.10
CA ASN A 85 2.98 7.89 8.12
C ASN A 85 4.44 7.41 8.05
N ILE A 86 4.85 6.91 6.89
CA ILE A 86 6.19 6.44 6.59
C ILE A 86 6.54 6.90 5.17
N LYS A 87 7.80 7.22 4.92
CA LYS A 87 8.22 7.62 3.59
C LYS A 87 8.01 6.49 2.58
N PRO A 88 7.72 6.84 1.32
CA PRO A 88 7.52 5.84 0.27
C PRO A 88 8.76 4.98 0.02
N GLU A 89 9.96 5.53 0.21
CA GLU A 89 11.23 4.80 0.13
C GLU A 89 11.33 3.67 1.17
N ASP A 90 11.07 3.97 2.44
CA ASP A 90 11.08 2.98 3.53
C ASP A 90 9.95 1.95 3.34
N ALA A 91 8.79 2.39 2.87
CA ALA A 91 7.69 1.48 2.55
C ALA A 91 8.03 0.54 1.38
N ALA A 92 8.87 0.97 0.45
CA ALA A 92 9.36 0.12 -0.63
C ALA A 92 10.43 -0.87 -0.13
N ASP A 93 11.28 -0.48 0.83
CA ASP A 93 12.31 -1.36 1.43
C ASP A 93 11.70 -2.48 2.28
N ILE A 94 10.59 -2.21 2.97
CA ILE A 94 9.89 -3.21 3.80
C ILE A 94 9.10 -4.23 2.94
N LEU A 95 8.80 -3.92 1.67
CA LEU A 95 8.06 -4.79 0.75
C LEU A 95 8.92 -5.95 0.22
#